data_AF-A0A977L1P9-F1
#
_entry.id   AF-A0A977L1P9-F1
#
_cell.length_a   1.000
_cell.length_b   1.000
_cell.length_c   1.000
_cell.angle_alpha   90.00
_cell.angle_beta   90.00
_cell.angle_gamma   90.00
#
_symmetry.space_group_name_H-M   'P 1'
#
loop_
_entity.id
_entity.type
_entity.pdbx_description
1 polymer ?
#
loop_
_entity_poly.entity_id
_entity_poly.type
_entity_poly.pdbx_seq_one_letter_code
_entity_poly.pdbx_strand_id
1 'polypeptide(L)' 'MRTDTIFYQLFLTFKPLLFELLGEPIVNAEYYQFTSREIKEKAFRFDGIFIPDREDKPIYFVEVQFQSKSDFYGCDL' A
#
# COMPACT_ATOMS: atom_id res chain seq x y z
N MET A 1 1.78 -10.28 -9.11
CA MET A 1 1.18 -9.17 -9.88
C MET A 1 2.29 -8.39 -10.57
N ARG A 2 2.07 -7.94 -11.81
CA ARG A 2 3.02 -7.05 -12.49
C ARG A 2 2.86 -5.70 -11.79
N THR A 3 3.80 -5.34 -10.92
CA THR A 3 3.86 -4.00 -10.31
C THR A 3 3.78 -3.01 -11.46
N ASP A 4 2.67 -2.29 -11.56
CA ASP A 4 2.56 -1.26 -12.57
C ASP A 4 3.43 -0.10 -12.08
N THR A 5 4.61 0.02 -12.69
CA THR A 5 5.67 0.95 -12.30
C THR A 5 5.13 2.36 -12.10
N ILE A 6 4.04 2.74 -12.78
CA ILE A 6 3.42 4.05 -12.63
C ILE A 6 2.88 4.31 -11.22
N PHE A 7 2.23 3.35 -10.58
CA PHE A 7 1.66 3.52 -9.23
C PHE A 7 2.74 3.49 -8.16
N TYR A 8 3.74 2.63 -8.34
CA TYR A 8 4.92 2.67 -7.50
C TYR A 8 5.59 4.05 -7.54
N GLN A 9 5.83 4.60 -8.74
CA GLN A 9 6.41 5.94 -8.89
C GLN A 9 5.50 7.04 -8.35
N LEU A 10 4.18 6.89 -8.51
CA LEU A 10 3.19 7.82 -7.98
C LEU A 10 3.28 7.90 -6.44
N PHE A 11 3.24 6.77 -5.74
CA PHE A 11 3.33 6.78 -4.28
C PHE A 11 4.74 7.10 -3.76
N LEU A 12 5.79 6.77 -4.52
CA LEU A 12 7.16 7.20 -4.20
C LEU A 12 7.31 8.73 -4.26
N THR A 13 6.68 9.36 -5.26
CA THR A 13 6.76 10.82 -5.49
C THR A 13 5.76 11.59 -4.63
N PHE A 14 4.57 11.04 -4.42
CA PHE A 14 3.42 11.70 -3.80
C PHE A 14 2.73 10.80 -2.76
N LYS A 15 3.45 10.56 -1.65
CA LYS A 15 2.94 9.84 -0.47
C LYS A 15 1.60 10.37 0.09
N PRO A 16 1.32 11.69 0.09
CA PRO A 16 0.05 12.21 0.61
C PRO A 16 -1.21 11.66 -0.06
N LEU A 17 -1.10 11.16 -1.31
CA LEU A 17 -2.22 10.59 -2.05
C LEU A 17 -2.99 9.53 -1.27
N LEU A 18 -2.30 8.69 -0.50
CA LEU A 18 -2.96 7.65 0.29
C LEU A 18 -3.98 8.27 1.27
N PHE A 19 -3.57 9.31 1.98
CA PHE A 19 -4.41 9.94 3.01
C PHE A 19 -5.55 10.74 2.37
N GLU A 20 -5.32 11.33 1.20
CA GLU A 20 -6.38 11.94 0.41
C GLU A 20 -7.45 10.92 0.01
N LEU A 21 -7.04 9.74 -0.47
CA LEU A 21 -7.95 8.64 -0.83
C LEU A 21 -8.72 8.08 0.37
N LEU A 22 -8.12 8.12 1.56
CA LEU A 22 -8.75 7.70 2.82
C LEU A 22 -9.67 8.77 3.43
N GLY A 23 -9.67 10.01 2.91
CA GLY A 23 -10.38 11.13 3.52
C GLY A 23 -9.73 11.66 4.80
N GLU A 24 -8.44 11.37 4.99
CA GLU A 24 -7.64 11.75 6.16
C GLU A 24 -6.78 12.99 5.88
N PRO A 25 -6.31 13.71 6.92
CA PRO A 25 -5.38 14.82 6.74
C PRO A 25 -4.11 14.41 6.01
N ILE A 26 -3.79 15.08 4.90
CA ILE A 26 -2.61 14.79 4.07
C ILE A 26 -1.28 14.90 4.83
N VAL A 27 -1.25 15.72 5.89
CA VAL A 27 -0.09 15.87 6.80
C VAL A 27 0.28 14.55 7.48
N ASN A 28 -0.65 13.60 7.57
CA ASN A 28 -0.37 12.28 8.13
C ASN A 28 0.76 11.57 7.38
N ALA A 29 0.94 11.84 6.08
CA ALA A 29 2.00 11.24 5.26
C ALA A 29 3.42 11.55 5.72
N GLU A 30 3.62 12.62 6.49
CA GLU A 30 4.93 12.97 7.05
C GLU A 30 5.42 11.94 8.07
N TYR A 31 4.49 11.20 8.69
CA TYR A 31 4.79 10.18 9.70
C TYR A 31 4.91 8.77 9.13
N TYR A 32 5.01 8.63 7.81
CA TYR A 32 5.03 7.34 7.14
C TYR A 32 6.15 7.23 6.09
N GLN A 33 6.77 6.06 6.08
CA GLN A 33 7.72 5.62 5.06
C GLN A 33 7.02 4.73 4.04
N PHE A 34 7.30 4.96 2.76
CA PHE A 34 6.77 4.13 1.67
C PHE A 34 7.81 3.11 1.22
N THR A 35 7.39 1.86 1.04
CA THR A 35 8.23 0.80 0.45
C THR A 35 7.39 -0.22 -0.32
N SER A 36 7.95 -0.85 -1.34
CA SER A 36 7.35 -2.03 -1.99
C SER A 36 8.21 -3.25 -1.63
N ARG A 37 7.87 -3.94 -0.52
CA ARG A 37 8.60 -5.14 -0.09
C ARG A 37 7.85 -6.41 -0.44
N GLU A 38 8.62 -7.41 -0.86
CA GLU A 38 8.17 -8.79 -0.94
C GLU A 38 8.23 -9.41 0.46
N ILE A 39 7.08 -9.87 0.97
CA ILE A 39 7.02 -10.60 2.25
C ILE A 39 7.28 -12.08 1.95
N LYS A 40 8.46 -12.56 2.38
CA LYS A 40 9.00 -13.88 2.02
C LYS A 40 8.20 -15.06 2.56
N GLU A 41 7.41 -14.89 3.62
CA GLU A 41 6.80 -16.01 4.34
C GLU A 41 5.71 -16.73 3.53
N LYS A 42 5.11 -16.06 2.52
CA LYS A 42 4.09 -16.64 1.63
C LYS A 42 4.18 -16.15 0.17
N ALA A 43 5.29 -15.52 -0.23
CA ALA A 43 5.46 -14.89 -1.55
C ALA A 43 4.39 -13.83 -1.89
N PHE A 44 3.90 -13.09 -0.89
CA PHE A 44 3.04 -11.94 -1.14
C PHE A 44 3.88 -10.75 -1.56
N ARG A 45 3.55 -10.21 -2.74
CA ARG A 45 4.11 -8.97 -3.28
C ARG A 45 3.03 -7.90 -3.23
N PHE A 46 3.15 -6.99 -2.27
CA PHE A 46 2.31 -5.79 -2.21
C PHE A 46 2.84 -4.74 -3.19
N ASP A 47 1.94 -3.98 -3.81
CA ASP A 47 2.33 -2.88 -4.69
C ASP A 47 2.88 -1.69 -3.88
N GLY A 48 2.43 -1.53 -2.64
CA GLY A 48 2.91 -0.52 -1.71
C GLY A 48 2.66 -0.85 -0.24
N ILE A 49 3.55 -0.41 0.63
CA ILE A 49 3.44 -0.51 2.09
C ILE A 49 3.80 0.85 2.67
N PHE A 50 2.94 1.40 3.51
CA PHE A 50 3.21 2.60 4.31
C PHE A 50 3.43 2.20 5.76
N ILE A 51 4.66 2.34 6.21
CA ILE A 51 5.11 2.00 7.57
C ILE A 51 5.14 3.28 8.40
N PRO A 52 4.42 3.35 9.52
CA PRO A 52 4.46 4.53 10.37
C PRO A 52 5.77 4.62 11.15
N ASP A 53 6.20 5.83 11.47
CA ASP A 53 7.35 6.07 12.35
C ASP A 53 7.01 5.84 13.85
N ARG A 54 5.75 5.54 14.16
CA ARG A 54 5.26 5.27 15.53
C ARG A 54 4.41 4.00 15.56
N GLU A 55 4.58 3.20 16.61
CA GLU A 55 3.88 1.92 16.79
C GLU A 55 2.37 2.06 17.09
N ASP A 56 1.91 3.25 17.50
CA ASP A 56 0.49 3.52 17.78
C ASP A 56 -0.35 3.81 16.51
N LYS A 57 0.27 3.74 15.33
CA LYS A 57 -0.38 3.99 14.05
C LYS A 57 -0.48 2.71 13.20
N PRO A 58 -1.50 2.58 12.34
CA PRO A 58 -1.66 1.39 11.50
C PRO A 58 -0.57 1.32 10.42
N ILE A 59 -0.27 0.10 9.95
CA ILE A 59 0.47 -0.11 8.70
C ILE A 59 -0.56 -0.18 7.57
N TYR A 60 -0.35 0.56 6.48
CA TYR A 60 -1.21 0.45 5.30
C TYR A 60 -0.56 -0.42 4.23
N PHE A 61 -1.30 -1.41 3.76
CA PHE A 61 -0.97 -2.21 2.58
C PHE A 61 -1.79 -1.70 1.40
N VAL A 62 -1.15 -1.49 0.26
CA VAL A 62 -1.76 -0.94 -0.96
C VAL A 62 -1.56 -1.92 -2.11
N GLU A 63 -2.67 -2.25 -2.77
CA GLU A 63 -2.71 -3.08 -3.96
C GLU A 63 -3.57 -2.40 -5.02
N VAL A 64 -3.04 -2.29 -6.23
CA VAL A 64 -3.73 -1.63 -7.34
C VAL A 64 -4.36 -2.70 -8.22
N GLN A 65 -5.69 -2.72 -8.26
CA GLN A 65 -6.45 -3.68 -9.05
C GLN A 65 -7.18 -3.02 -10.21
N PHE A 66 -6.87 -3.47 -11.43
CA PHE A 66 -7.57 -3.07 -12.66
C PHE A 66 -8.75 -3.99 -13.00
N GLN A 67 -8.91 -5.09 -12.27
CA GLN A 67 -10.01 -6.03 -12.44
C GLN A 67 -10.50 -6.47 -11.06
N SER A 68 -11.82 -6.51 -10.89
CA SER A 68 -12.43 -7.21 -9.77
C SER A 68 -12.07 -8.69 -9.86
N LYS A 69 -11.27 -9.18 -8.91
CA LYS A 69 -11.04 -10.61 -8.71
C LYS A 69 -11.72 -10.99 -7.40
N SER A 70 -12.67 -11.92 -7.47
CA SER A 70 -13.42 -12.41 -6.31
C SER A 70 -12.52 -13.01 -5.23
N ASP A 71 -11.42 -13.64 -5.64
CA ASP A 71 -10.57 -14.44 -4.74
C ASP A 71 -9.33 -13.68 -4.28
N PHE A 72 -9.34 -12.34 -4.36
CA PHE A 72 -8.15 -11.53 -4.13
C PHE A 72 -7.66 -11.56 -2.68
N TYR A 73 -8.61 -11.62 -1.73
CA TYR A 73 -8.37 -11.90 -0.30
C TYR A 73 -9.08 -13.18 0.16
N GLY A 74 -9.54 -14.01 -0.78
CA GLY A 74 -10.31 -15.21 -0.48
C GLY A 74 -9.44 -16.22 0.25
N CYS A 75 -9.74 -16.47 1.54
CA CYS A 75 -9.54 -17.81 2.06
C CYS A 75 -10.51 -18.72 1.29
N ASP A 76 -10.00 -19.76 0.65
CA ASP A 76 -10.82 -20.93 0.37
C ASP A 76 -11.45 -21.38 1.70
N LEU A 77 -12.75 -21.16 1.85
CA LEU A 77 -13.59 -21.76 2.89
C LEU A 77 -14.19 -23.06 2.35
#